data_AF-W1YCS9-F1
#
_entry.id   AF-W1YCS9-F1
#
_cell.length_a   1.000
_cell.length_b   1.000
_cell.length_c   1.000
_cell.angle_alpha   90.00
_cell.angle_beta   90.00
_cell.angle_gamma   90.00
#
_symmetry.space_group_name_H-M   'P 1'
#
loop_
_entity.id
_entity.type
_entity.pdbx_description
1 polymer ?
#
loop_
_entity_poly.entity_id
_entity_poly.type
_entity_poly.pdbx_seq_one_letter_code
_entity_poly.pdbx_strand_id
1 'polypeptide(L)' 'TDEQWADICFGFELAKQMGALDIGQTVVVKHKAVMAIEAIEGTDKCILRGGELGRGDAVVVKTEKPNQ' A
#
# COMPACT_ATOMS: atom_id res chain seq x y z
N THR A 1 7.60 5.61 13.73
CA THR A 1 6.82 6.03 14.91
C THR A 1 5.74 5.01 15.20
N ASP A 2 5.07 5.07 16.36
CA ASP A 2 3.94 4.18 16.68
C ASP A 2 2.80 4.31 15.65
N GLU A 3 2.59 5.53 15.14
CA GLU A 3 1.64 5.81 14.08
C GLU A 3 2.02 5.13 12.76
N GLN A 4 3.27 5.26 12.31
CA GLN A 4 3.75 4.55 11.13
C GLN A 4 3.67 3.03 11.31
N TRP A 5 3.90 2.52 12.52
CA TRP A 5 3.74 1.09 12.81
C TRP A 5 2.28 0.64 12.66
N ALA A 6 1.33 1.46 13.13
CA ALA A 6 -0.09 1.19 12.93
C ALA A 6 -0.49 1.21 11.43
N ASP A 7 0.09 2.12 10.64
CA ASP A 7 -0.10 2.16 9.19
C ASP A 7 0.53 0.96 8.47
N ILE A 8 1.71 0.49 8.92
CA ILE A 8 2.36 -0.73 8.42
C ILE A 8 1.44 -1.93 8.63
N CYS A 9 0.95 -2.14 9.86
CA CYS A 9 0.08 -3.28 10.17
C CYS A 9 -1.22 -3.25 9.35
N PHE A 10 -1.84 -2.06 9.24
CA PHE A 10 -3.05 -1.87 8.44
C PHE A 10 -2.80 -2.12 6.94
N GLY A 11 -1.73 -1.56 6.39
CA GLY A 11 -1.36 -1.73 4.99
C GLY A 11 -0.95 -3.16 4.64
N PHE A 12 -0.32 -3.89 5.57
CA PHE A 12 0.08 -5.28 5.35
C PHE A 12 -1.11 -6.21 5.17
N GLU A 13 -2.10 -6.10 6.06
CA GLU A 13 -3.33 -6.88 5.97
C GLU A 13 -4.07 -6.57 4.65
N LEU A 14 -4.19 -5.29 4.30
CA LEU A 14 -4.82 -4.87 3.06
C LEU A 14 -4.08 -5.38 1.82
N ALA A 15 -2.75 -5.25 1.77
CA ALA A 15 -1.93 -5.70 0.64
C ALA A 15 -2.03 -7.22 0.44
N LYS A 16 -2.08 -8.02 1.53
CA LYS A 16 -2.30 -9.47 1.44
C LYS A 16 -3.68 -9.81 0.87
N GLN A 17 -4.73 -9.12 1.29
CA GLN A 17 -6.09 -9.31 0.75
C GLN A 17 -6.16 -8.94 -0.74
N MET A 18 -5.60 -7.79 -1.12
CA MET A 18 -5.56 -7.35 -2.53
C MET A 18 -4.75 -8.32 -3.41
N GLY A 19 -3.63 -8.84 -2.88
CA GLY A 19 -2.80 -9.83 -3.55
C GLY A 19 -3.50 -11.18 -3.73
N ALA A 20 -4.31 -11.60 -2.75
CA ALA A 20 -5.14 -12.81 -2.84
C ALA A 20 -6.24 -12.71 -3.91
N LEU A 21 -6.70 -11.50 -4.22
CA LEU A 21 -7.66 -11.21 -5.30
C LEU A 21 -7.00 -11.00 -6.67
N ASP A 22 -5.67 -11.13 -6.76
CA ASP A 22 -4.86 -10.88 -7.96
C ASP A 22 -4.96 -9.45 -8.54
N ILE A 23 -5.43 -8.48 -7.76
CA ILE A 23 -5.58 -7.09 -8.21
C ILE A 23 -4.23 -6.38 -8.23
N GLY A 24 -3.46 -6.51 -7.15
CA GLY A 24 -2.15 -5.89 -6.98
C GLY A 24 -1.57 -6.18 -5.60
N GLN A 25 -0.36 -5.69 -5.31
CA GLN A 25 0.38 -6.14 -4.13
C GLN A 25 1.07 -5.02 -3.35
N THR A 26 0.87 -3.76 -3.77
CA THR A 26 1.39 -2.57 -3.10
C THR A 26 0.23 -1.67 -2.69
N VAL A 27 0.28 -1.13 -1.47
CA VAL A 27 -0.62 -0.09 -0.97
C VAL A 27 0.16 1.06 -0.36
N VAL A 28 -0.39 2.25 -0.43
CA VAL A 28 0.14 3.45 0.23
C VAL A 28 -0.87 3.93 1.26
N VAL A 29 -0.44 4.07 2.51
CA VAL A 29 -1.29 4.36 3.67
C VAL A 29 -0.77 5.59 4.40
N LYS A 30 -1.68 6.41 4.93
CA LYS A 30 -1.36 7.48 5.87
C LYS A 30 -2.50 7.65 6.88
N HIS A 31 -2.20 7.63 8.17
CA HIS A 31 -3.18 7.75 9.25
C HIS A 31 -4.34 6.74 9.10
N LYS A 32 -4.02 5.50 8.73
CA LYS A 32 -4.93 4.39 8.38
C LYS A 32 -5.89 4.68 7.22
N ALA A 33 -5.68 5.75 6.46
CA ALA A 33 -6.39 6.00 5.21
C ALA A 33 -5.56 5.46 4.03
N VAL A 34 -6.24 4.81 3.09
CA VAL A 34 -5.61 4.28 1.87
C VAL A 34 -5.50 5.40 0.85
N MET A 35 -4.26 5.78 0.50
CA MET A 35 -3.99 6.80 -0.51
C MET A 35 -3.98 6.18 -1.91
N ALA A 36 -3.37 5.01 -2.05
CA ALA A 36 -3.30 4.29 -3.31
C ALA A 36 -3.23 2.77 -3.09
N ILE A 37 -3.79 2.03 -4.04
CA ILE A 37 -3.60 0.59 -4.20
C ILE A 37 -3.07 0.39 -5.61
N GLU A 38 -2.01 -0.40 -5.75
CA GLU A 38 -1.45 -0.81 -7.04
C GLU A 38 -2.45 -1.74 -7.74
N ALA A 39 -2.62 -1.54 -9.04
CA ALA A 39 -3.22 -2.51 -9.93
C ALA A 39 -2.35 -2.62 -11.20
N ILE A 40 -2.97 -2.48 -12.38
CA ILE A 40 -2.29 -2.63 -13.68
C ILE A 40 -1.24 -1.54 -13.95
N GLU A 41 -1.26 -0.41 -13.23
CA GLU A 41 -0.33 0.68 -13.45
C GLU A 41 1.10 0.40 -12.97
N GLY A 42 1.26 -0.57 -12.08
CA GLY A 42 2.53 -0.97 -11.48
C GLY A 42 2.97 -0.15 -10.26
N THR A 43 3.94 -0.72 -9.53
CA THR A 43 4.36 -0.24 -8.21
C THR A 43 4.82 1.22 -8.22
N ASP A 44 5.67 1.63 -9.16
CA ASP A 44 6.24 2.98 -9.18
C ASP A 44 5.16 4.06 -9.33
N LYS A 45 4.21 3.85 -10.26
CA LYS A 45 3.10 4.78 -10.47
C LYS A 45 2.17 4.84 -9.26
N CYS A 46 1.95 3.70 -8.59
CA CYS A 46 1.18 3.64 -7.36
C CYS A 46 1.85 4.45 -6.22
N ILE A 47 3.17 4.29 -6.03
CA ILE A 47 3.93 5.03 -5.00
C ILE A 47 3.88 6.53 -5.27
N LEU A 48 4.12 6.95 -6.51
CA LEU A 48 4.10 8.37 -6.89
C LEU A 48 2.71 8.99 -6.62
N ARG A 49 1.64 8.35 -7.10
CA ARG A 49 0.25 8.78 -6.87
C ARG A 49 -0.12 8.80 -5.38
N GLY A 50 0.28 7.77 -4.63
CA GLY A 50 0.02 7.68 -3.20
C GLY A 50 0.76 8.73 -2.38
N GLY A 51 2.01 9.03 -2.75
CA GLY A 51 2.81 10.08 -2.13
C GLY A 51 2.24 11.48 -2.39
N GLU A 52 1.73 11.74 -3.60
CA GLU A 52 1.04 12.99 -3.95
C GLU A 52 -0.25 13.17 -3.13
N LEU A 53 -1.12 12.15 -3.10
CA LEU A 53 -2.37 12.17 -2.33
C LEU A 53 -2.12 12.28 -0.82
N GLY A 54 -1.10 11.57 -0.31
CA GLY A 54 -0.69 11.60 1.08
C GLY A 54 0.03 12.88 1.51
N ARG A 55 0.48 13.71 0.55
CA ARG A 55 1.32 14.90 0.80
C ARG A 55 2.59 14.56 1.59
N GLY A 56 3.27 13.48 1.22
CA GLY A 56 4.43 12.96 1.95
C GLY A 56 4.07 12.27 3.28
N ASP A 57 5.09 11.77 3.98
CA ASP A 57 4.98 11.04 5.26
C ASP A 57 4.01 9.85 5.25
N ALA A 58 3.78 9.27 4.07
CA ALA A 58 2.98 8.06 3.91
C ALA A 58 3.86 6.80 4.04
N VAL A 59 3.22 5.70 4.44
CA VAL A 59 3.83 4.37 4.49
C VAL A 59 3.49 3.63 3.19
N VAL A 60 4.51 3.10 2.53
CA VAL A 60 4.35 2.15 1.42
C VAL A 60 4.48 0.74 1.97
N VAL A 61 3.49 -0.09 1.69
CA VAL A 61 3.52 -1.52 2.03
C VAL A 61 3.41 -2.33 0.75
N LYS A 62 4.33 -3.27 0.55
CA LYS A 62 4.32 -4.23 -0.55
C LYS A 62 4.51 -5.64 0.00
N THR A 63 3.72 -6.59 -0.48
CA THR A 63 3.78 -8.00 -0.05
C THR A 63 3.97 -8.93 -1.23
N GLU A 64 4.46 -10.16 -1.03
CA GLU A 64 4.35 -11.18 -2.08
C GLU A 64 2.90 -11.63 -2.26
N LYS A 65 2.51 -11.86 -3.52
CA LYS A 65 1.31 -12.64 -3.87
C LYS A 65 1.53 -14.11 -3.48
N PRO A 66 0.48 -14.91 -3.22
CA PRO A 66 0.60 -16.30 -2.78
C PRO A 66 1.45 -17.24 -3.65
N ASN A 67 1.80 -16.84 -4.88
CA ASN A 67 2.52 -17.66 -5.86
C ASN A 67 3.69 -16.90 -6.52
N GLN A 68 4.29 -15.91 -5.85
CA GLN A 68 5.28 -14.99 -6.43
C GLN A 68 6.53 -14.82 -5.57
#